data_AF-A0A931V1N2-F1
#
_entry.id   AF-A0A931V1N2-F1
#
_cell.length_a   1.000
_cell.length_b   1.000
_cell.length_c   1.000
_cell.angle_alpha   90.00
_cell.angle_beta   90.00
_cell.angle_gamma   90.00
#
_symmetry.space_group_name_H-M   'P 1'
#
loop_
_entity.id
_entity.type
_entity.pdbx_description
1 polymer ?
#
loop_
_entity_poly.entity_id
_entity_poly.type
_entity_poly.pdbx_seq_one_letter_code
_entity_poly.pdbx_strand_id
1 'polypeptide(L)'
;MSSVGGLKPGGRLLATLLVVLSGCAEGGADESTTNETRDATVARDGAGDAPYIEEAPADAPPGAIFDALDDVACIHGATTTCKTTCGTMGDVTCVGGDWGKCTPRVGDPCLGIDCKGKGDGWEHTWYQDADGDGRGNPGKPKQACVAETGWVANADDGNDGSAAAYPGAAEVCDGVDNDCDGKTDDLPKIAGFDLAYAAVPPCTTSDMASCKRGAHEWCRAKSSCFTGGFGPVELGPSNGYFVCIGDSTLTGGFSDVVAAQPACSDDSLASRRVCESAVHRAGRNKGFASAILQKHAPSDWTFLALPAAHAQPFDGLVWSDLTSKHGGCKLGAEDSWDCNAASHRFCLSKGFFSGYGSVEYNTVNVSVVCVK
;
A
#
# COMPACT_ATOMS: atom_id res chain seq x y z
N MET A 1 -15.30 17.10 -73.96
CA MET A 1 -16.73 17.40 -73.77
C MET A 1 -16.88 18.09 -72.42
N SER A 2 -17.31 19.35 -72.47
CA SER A 2 -17.74 20.23 -71.37
C SER A 2 -18.89 19.59 -70.54
N SER A 3 -19.33 20.05 -69.36
CA SER A 3 -19.27 21.35 -68.68
C SER A 3 -19.52 21.19 -67.16
N VAL A 4 -18.80 21.86 -66.25
CA VAL A 4 -18.99 23.20 -65.63
C VAL A 4 -20.13 23.34 -64.60
N GLY A 5 -19.74 23.82 -63.40
CA GLY A 5 -20.50 24.69 -62.49
C GLY A 5 -20.09 24.45 -61.02
N GLY A 6 -19.60 25.38 -60.19
CA GLY A 6 -19.36 26.82 -60.26
C GLY A 6 -19.36 27.44 -58.84
N LEU A 7 -18.19 27.96 -58.41
CA LEU A 7 -17.93 29.15 -57.55
C LEU A 7 -18.50 29.32 -56.09
N LYS A 8 -17.62 29.11 -55.08
CA LYS A 8 -17.03 30.00 -54.01
C LYS A 8 -17.71 31.34 -53.59
N PRO A 9 -17.25 32.08 -52.52
CA PRO A 9 -16.59 31.75 -51.22
C PRO A 9 -17.03 32.64 -50.00
N GLY A 10 -16.47 32.41 -48.80
CA GLY A 10 -16.44 33.39 -47.69
C GLY A 10 -15.38 33.00 -46.64
N GLY A 11 -14.40 33.86 -46.34
CA GLY A 11 -13.25 33.55 -45.48
C GLY A 11 -12.99 34.56 -44.34
N ARG A 12 -11.74 34.49 -43.81
CA ARG A 12 -11.08 35.33 -42.76
C ARG A 12 -11.31 34.87 -41.31
N LEU A 13 -10.37 34.89 -40.36
CA LEU A 13 -8.99 35.42 -40.26
C LEU A 13 -8.20 34.68 -39.15
N LEU A 14 -6.86 34.70 -39.23
CA LEU A 14 -5.87 34.29 -38.21
C LEU A 14 -5.95 35.14 -36.92
N ALA A 15 -5.55 34.55 -35.77
CA ALA A 15 -4.65 35.21 -34.81
C ALA A 15 -3.98 34.19 -33.86
N THR A 16 -2.65 34.12 -33.98
CA THR A 16 -1.68 33.56 -33.04
C THR A 16 -1.52 34.51 -31.85
N LEU A 17 -1.39 34.02 -30.61
CA LEU A 17 -0.64 34.76 -29.59
C LEU A 17 0.10 33.83 -28.63
N LEU A 18 1.42 33.98 -28.69
CA LEU A 18 2.48 33.49 -27.84
C LEU A 18 2.54 34.39 -26.59
N VAL A 19 2.70 33.83 -25.39
CA VAL A 19 3.22 34.60 -24.23
C VAL A 19 4.41 33.83 -23.65
N VAL A 20 5.56 34.50 -23.68
CA VAL A 20 6.85 34.12 -23.10
C VAL A 20 7.21 35.22 -22.09
N LEU A 21 8.08 34.87 -21.14
CA LEU A 21 8.96 35.71 -20.31
C LEU A 21 8.34 36.23 -19.00
N SER A 22 9.05 36.42 -17.89
CA SER A 22 10.36 36.01 -17.34
C SER A 22 10.54 36.80 -16.04
N GLY A 23 11.14 36.20 -15.00
CA GLY A 23 11.95 36.84 -13.93
C GLY A 23 11.27 37.88 -13.01
N CYS A 24 11.80 38.31 -11.87
CA CYS A 24 12.93 37.96 -11.01
C CYS A 24 12.80 38.80 -9.71
N ALA A 25 13.52 38.38 -8.66
CA ALA A 25 14.16 39.19 -7.59
C ALA A 25 13.38 39.66 -6.34
N GLU A 26 13.73 39.03 -5.22
CA GLU A 26 14.36 39.56 -3.99
C GLU A 26 14.17 41.04 -3.54
N GLY A 27 13.90 41.22 -2.23
CA GLY A 27 14.56 42.26 -1.41
C GLY A 27 13.70 43.20 -0.55
N GLY A 28 13.72 43.00 0.78
CA GLY A 28 14.24 43.99 1.76
C GLY A 28 13.41 45.22 2.21
N ALA A 29 13.05 45.19 3.51
CA ALA A 29 13.27 46.20 4.57
C ALA A 29 12.58 47.59 4.62
N ASP A 30 12.27 47.93 5.89
CA ASP A 30 12.15 49.25 6.57
C ASP A 30 10.87 50.10 6.52
N GLU A 31 10.18 50.05 7.68
CA GLU A 31 9.85 51.13 8.61
C GLU A 31 9.28 52.49 8.13
N SER A 32 8.15 52.83 8.80
CA SER A 32 7.84 54.11 9.43
C SER A 32 7.44 55.31 8.55
N THR A 33 6.21 55.80 8.75
CA THR A 33 5.95 57.05 9.49
C THR A 33 4.47 57.49 9.42
N THR A 34 3.88 57.67 10.61
CA THR A 34 2.98 58.76 11.05
C THR A 34 1.78 59.21 10.17
N ASN A 35 0.56 59.21 10.72
CA ASN A 35 -0.01 60.34 11.48
C ASN A 35 -1.57 60.37 11.41
N GLU A 36 -2.21 60.49 12.58
CA GLU A 36 -3.44 61.28 12.89
C GLU A 36 -4.67 61.24 11.94
N THR A 37 -5.91 60.95 12.36
CA THR A 37 -6.72 61.71 13.34
C THR A 37 -8.16 61.14 13.32
N ARG A 38 -8.74 61.03 14.53
CA ARG A 38 -10.14 61.29 14.93
C ARG A 38 -11.24 61.30 13.85
N ASP A 39 -12.25 60.45 14.03
CA ASP A 39 -13.59 60.97 14.35
C ASP A 39 -14.42 59.94 15.13
N ALA A 40 -15.11 60.44 16.16
CA ALA A 40 -15.96 59.68 17.04
C ALA A 40 -17.41 60.09 16.77
N THR A 41 -18.24 59.14 16.33
CA THR A 41 -19.69 59.27 16.46
C THR A 41 -20.27 58.01 17.07
N VAL A 42 -20.74 58.18 18.30
CA VAL A 42 -21.58 57.28 19.06
C VAL A 42 -22.97 57.23 18.41
N ALA A 43 -23.46 56.03 18.10
CA ALA A 43 -24.89 55.74 18.12
C ALA A 43 -25.09 54.31 18.62
N ARG A 44 -25.81 54.21 19.74
CA ARG A 44 -26.23 53.00 20.42
C ARG A 44 -27.30 52.30 19.59
N ASP A 45 -27.28 50.97 19.55
CA ASP A 45 -28.45 50.12 19.79
C ASP A 45 -28.02 48.66 20.02
N GLY A 46 -28.50 48.08 21.12
CA GLY A 46 -28.94 46.68 21.21
C GLY A 46 -27.93 45.53 21.13
N ALA A 47 -27.49 45.08 22.31
CA ALA A 47 -27.32 43.68 22.68
C ALA A 47 -26.22 42.83 22.00
N GLY A 48 -25.13 42.64 22.75
CA GLY A 48 -24.60 41.29 23.01
C GLY A 48 -23.61 40.71 22.00
N ASP A 49 -22.44 41.36 21.84
CA ASP A 49 -21.28 40.72 21.22
C ASP A 49 -20.16 40.53 22.24
N ALA A 50 -19.68 39.30 22.33
CA ALA A 50 -18.44 38.93 23.02
C ALA A 50 -17.25 39.67 22.38
N PRO A 51 -16.27 40.16 23.16
CA PRO A 51 -15.12 40.81 22.57
C PRO A 51 -14.26 39.79 21.81
N TYR A 52 -14.14 40.06 20.52
CA TYR A 52 -13.19 39.50 19.57
C TYR A 52 -11.78 39.48 20.18
N ILE A 53 -11.07 38.36 20.04
CA ILE A 53 -9.65 38.25 20.37
C ILE A 53 -8.92 38.88 19.20
N GLU A 54 -8.27 40.04 19.39
CA GLU A 54 -7.30 40.53 18.41
C GLU A 54 -6.01 39.70 18.53
N GLU A 55 -5.53 39.15 17.41
CA GLU A 55 -4.28 38.41 17.34
C GLU A 55 -3.08 39.35 17.56
N ALA A 56 -2.07 38.83 18.26
CA ALA A 56 -0.85 39.57 18.60
C ALA A 56 -0.08 40.03 17.33
N PRO A 57 0.53 41.22 17.32
CA PRO A 57 1.33 41.68 16.19
C PRO A 57 2.60 40.84 16.01
N ALA A 58 2.99 40.63 14.75
CA ALA A 58 3.94 39.62 14.27
C ALA A 58 5.41 39.79 14.74
N ASP A 59 5.76 40.84 15.47
CA ASP A 59 7.14 41.19 15.82
C ASP A 59 7.46 41.16 17.33
N ALA A 60 6.64 40.49 18.16
CA ALA A 60 6.93 40.35 19.59
C ALA A 60 8.00 39.26 19.86
N PRO A 61 9.06 39.53 20.65
CA PRO A 61 10.04 38.52 20.98
C PRO A 61 9.44 37.38 21.83
N PRO A 62 9.90 36.12 21.69
CA PRO A 62 9.35 34.98 22.42
C PRO A 62 9.57 35.15 23.93
N GLY A 63 8.47 35.24 24.69
CA GLY A 63 8.50 35.29 26.17
C GLY A 63 7.98 36.57 26.81
N ALA A 64 7.43 37.54 26.06
CA ALA A 64 6.69 38.65 26.64
C ALA A 64 5.34 38.16 27.18
N ILE A 65 5.24 38.01 28.51
CA ILE A 65 3.96 37.80 29.20
C ILE A 65 3.28 39.16 29.27
N PHE A 66 2.22 39.38 28.48
CA PHE A 66 1.33 40.52 28.70
C PHE A 66 0.51 40.25 29.96
N ASP A 67 0.91 40.84 31.08
CA ASP A 67 0.08 40.87 32.29
C ASP A 67 -1.02 41.94 32.08
N ALA A 68 -2.18 41.51 31.61
CA ALA A 68 -3.26 42.39 31.15
C ALA A 68 -3.94 43.24 32.25
N LEU A 69 -3.41 43.27 33.48
CA LEU A 69 -4.00 44.00 34.62
C LEU A 69 -3.09 45.06 35.25
N ASP A 70 -1.82 45.16 34.85
CA ASP A 70 -0.84 46.03 35.53
C ASP A 70 -1.02 47.53 35.21
N ASP A 71 -1.85 47.88 34.21
CA ASP A 71 -2.09 49.27 33.79
C ASP A 71 -3.48 49.83 34.16
N VAL A 72 -4.29 49.10 34.95
CA VAL A 72 -5.66 49.52 35.31
C VAL A 72 -5.77 49.81 36.80
N ALA A 73 -5.75 51.11 37.16
CA ALA A 73 -5.95 51.58 38.53
C ALA A 73 -7.22 50.98 39.17
N CYS A 74 -7.10 50.42 40.37
CA CYS A 74 -8.18 49.74 41.07
C CYS A 74 -8.55 50.41 42.41
N ILE A 75 -9.80 50.22 42.85
CA ILE A 75 -10.26 50.72 44.15
C ILE A 75 -9.87 49.70 45.22
N HIS A 76 -9.27 50.14 46.33
CA HIS A 76 -8.85 49.26 47.42
C HIS A 76 -10.01 48.34 47.89
N GLY A 77 -9.74 47.03 47.95
CA GLY A 77 -10.73 46.02 48.31
C GLY A 77 -11.62 45.53 47.17
N ALA A 78 -11.51 46.09 45.96
CA ALA A 78 -12.14 45.51 44.78
C ALA A 78 -11.53 44.14 44.46
N THR A 79 -12.37 43.20 44.03
CA THR A 79 -11.96 41.88 43.55
C THR A 79 -12.31 41.72 42.07
N THR A 80 -11.43 41.08 41.32
CA THR A 80 -11.71 40.69 39.93
C THR A 80 -11.12 39.32 39.62
N THR A 81 -11.56 38.73 38.52
CA THR A 81 -11.01 37.47 38.03
C THR A 81 -9.69 37.73 37.32
N CYS A 82 -8.71 36.87 37.59
CA CYS A 82 -7.42 36.85 36.91
C CYS A 82 -7.22 35.49 36.26
N LYS A 83 -6.53 35.46 35.12
CA LYS A 83 -6.05 34.19 34.58
C LYS A 83 -4.86 33.73 35.42
N THR A 84 -4.90 32.51 35.90
CA THR A 84 -3.75 31.88 36.54
C THR A 84 -2.71 31.53 35.47
N THR A 85 -1.48 31.24 35.88
CA THR A 85 -0.44 30.68 35.01
C THR A 85 -0.84 29.35 34.37
N CYS A 86 -1.88 28.69 34.88
CA CYS A 86 -2.42 27.43 34.39
C CYS A 86 -3.56 27.63 33.36
N GLY A 87 -3.91 28.87 33.01
CA GLY A 87 -5.01 29.19 32.09
C GLY A 87 -6.42 29.08 32.69
N THR A 88 -6.53 28.74 33.98
CA THR A 88 -7.77 28.76 34.77
C THR A 88 -8.05 30.16 35.34
N MET A 89 -9.21 30.34 35.99
CA MET A 89 -9.59 31.61 36.63
C MET A 89 -9.34 31.57 38.13
N GLY A 90 -8.56 32.53 38.62
CA GLY A 90 -8.41 32.87 40.03
C GLY A 90 -9.07 34.20 40.37
N ASP A 91 -8.93 34.63 41.61
CA ASP A 91 -9.38 35.94 42.09
C ASP A 91 -8.17 36.77 42.55
N VAL A 92 -8.19 38.06 42.22
CA VAL A 92 -7.21 39.04 42.68
C VAL A 92 -7.91 40.16 43.42
N THR A 93 -7.30 40.63 44.52
CA THR A 93 -7.82 41.74 45.33
C THR A 93 -6.90 42.94 45.21
N CYS A 94 -7.48 44.11 45.04
CA CYS A 94 -6.76 45.38 44.97
C CYS A 94 -6.26 45.84 46.35
N VAL A 95 -4.96 46.09 46.48
CA VAL A 95 -4.32 46.58 47.71
C VAL A 95 -3.54 47.86 47.39
N GLY A 96 -3.96 49.00 47.95
CA GLY A 96 -3.23 50.26 47.78
C GLY A 96 -3.35 50.94 46.41
N GLY A 97 -4.27 50.51 45.55
CA GLY A 97 -4.43 51.05 44.19
C GLY A 97 -3.94 50.10 43.09
N ASP A 98 -3.24 49.04 43.49
CA ASP A 98 -2.65 48.04 42.60
C ASP A 98 -3.30 46.66 42.81
N TRP A 99 -3.44 45.90 41.74
CA TRP A 99 -3.91 44.52 41.81
C TRP A 99 -2.85 43.64 42.48
N GLY A 100 -3.27 42.85 43.48
CA GLY A 100 -2.38 41.90 44.16
C GLY A 100 -2.02 40.67 43.31
N LYS A 101 -1.45 39.64 43.94
CA LYS A 101 -1.22 38.36 43.25
C LYS A 101 -2.53 37.59 43.03
N CYS A 102 -2.67 36.98 41.86
CA CYS A 102 -3.79 36.10 41.53
C CYS A 102 -3.82 34.88 42.47
N THR A 103 -4.95 34.66 43.14
CA THR A 103 -5.17 33.53 44.05
C THR A 103 -6.11 32.52 43.38
N PRO A 104 -5.68 31.27 43.10
CA PRO A 104 -6.53 30.25 42.52
C PRO A 104 -7.75 29.91 43.40
N ARG A 105 -8.88 29.57 42.78
CA ARG A 105 -10.11 29.18 43.50
C ARG A 105 -9.99 27.77 44.08
N VAL A 106 -10.75 27.46 45.14
CA VAL A 106 -10.77 26.12 45.74
C VAL A 106 -11.33 25.12 44.73
N GLY A 107 -10.56 24.06 44.44
CA GLY A 107 -10.86 23.11 43.34
C GLY A 107 -10.15 23.44 42.03
N ASP A 108 -9.35 24.51 41.99
CA ASP A 108 -8.39 24.75 40.92
C ASP A 108 -7.29 23.67 40.99
N PRO A 109 -6.98 22.98 39.88
CA PRO A 109 -5.94 21.94 39.83
C PRO A 109 -4.57 22.43 40.32
N CYS A 110 -4.32 23.74 40.37
CA CYS A 110 -3.06 24.30 40.85
C CYS A 110 -2.95 24.39 42.41
N LEU A 111 -3.87 23.76 43.16
CA LEU A 111 -3.75 23.54 44.62
C LEU A 111 -3.13 22.18 45.00
N GLY A 112 -2.72 21.35 44.04
CA GLY A 112 -2.05 20.07 44.27
C GLY A 112 -0.69 20.03 43.59
N ILE A 113 0.34 19.61 44.32
CA ILE A 113 1.69 19.42 43.80
C ILE A 113 1.67 18.20 42.87
N ASP A 114 1.72 18.40 41.56
CA ASP A 114 2.01 17.34 40.60
C ASP A 114 2.92 17.85 39.47
N CYS A 115 3.84 16.97 39.06
CA CYS A 115 4.68 17.12 37.87
C CYS A 115 5.45 18.44 37.65
N LYS A 116 5.98 19.08 38.70
CA LYS A 116 6.88 20.26 38.61
C LYS A 116 6.37 21.37 37.66
N GLY A 117 5.05 21.54 37.54
CA GLY A 117 4.44 22.57 36.68
C GLY A 117 4.37 22.24 35.19
N LYS A 118 4.40 20.96 34.80
CA LYS A 118 4.14 20.51 33.42
C LYS A 118 3.07 19.42 33.40
N GLY A 119 1.82 19.74 33.02
CA GLY A 119 0.80 18.73 32.70
C GLY A 119 -0.55 18.91 33.39
N ASP A 120 -1.44 17.93 33.16
CA ASP A 120 -2.78 17.75 33.75
C ASP A 120 -2.76 17.16 35.16
N GLY A 121 -1.55 16.97 35.68
CA GLY A 121 -1.30 16.60 37.05
C GLY A 121 -1.13 15.12 37.34
N TRP A 122 -0.94 14.31 36.30
CA TRP A 122 -0.65 12.89 36.42
C TRP A 122 0.60 12.52 35.63
N GLU A 123 1.34 11.52 36.13
CA GLU A 123 2.34 10.85 35.29
C GLU A 123 1.61 9.90 34.33
N HIS A 124 1.93 10.02 33.04
CA HIS A 124 1.44 9.13 31.99
C HIS A 124 2.52 8.10 31.67
N THR A 125 2.11 6.89 31.29
CA THR A 125 3.02 5.91 30.72
C THR A 125 3.28 6.24 29.27
N TRP A 126 4.53 6.52 28.93
CA TRP A 126 5.00 6.66 27.56
C TRP A 126 5.86 5.46 27.19
N TYR A 127 5.89 5.13 25.91
CA TYR A 127 6.61 4.00 25.35
C TYR A 127 7.57 4.51 24.28
N GLN A 128 8.79 3.96 24.25
CA GLN A 128 9.82 4.37 23.31
C GLN A 128 9.39 4.02 21.88
N ASP A 129 9.48 4.99 20.97
CA ASP A 129 9.31 4.85 19.52
C ASP A 129 10.70 4.99 18.87
N ALA A 130 11.33 3.86 18.59
CA ALA A 130 12.74 3.80 18.20
C ALA A 130 12.97 3.95 16.69
N ASP A 131 12.03 3.52 15.86
CA ASP A 131 12.10 3.59 14.40
C ASP A 131 11.28 4.75 13.80
N GLY A 132 10.49 5.44 14.62
CA GLY A 132 9.82 6.69 14.27
C GLY A 132 8.50 6.49 13.51
N ASP A 133 7.82 5.36 13.69
CA ASP A 133 6.54 5.07 13.04
C ASP A 133 5.31 5.61 13.80
N GLY A 134 5.54 6.19 14.98
CA GLY A 134 4.50 6.71 15.86
C GLY A 134 3.94 5.68 16.83
N ARG A 135 4.59 4.52 16.98
CA ARG A 135 4.18 3.41 17.83
C ARG A 135 5.24 3.09 18.87
N GLY A 136 4.76 2.67 20.04
CA GLY A 136 5.59 2.57 21.23
C GLY A 136 5.85 1.14 21.67
N ASN A 137 7.09 0.83 22.01
CA ASN A 137 7.50 -0.49 22.51
C ASN A 137 6.91 -0.81 23.90
N PRO A 138 6.04 -1.83 24.03
CA PRO A 138 5.46 -2.24 25.32
C PRO A 138 6.50 -2.61 26.40
N GLY A 139 7.68 -3.08 25.99
CA GLY A 139 8.81 -3.47 26.83
C GLY A 139 9.71 -2.31 27.28
N LYS A 140 9.47 -1.07 26.80
CA LYS A 140 10.21 0.14 27.18
C LYS A 140 9.29 1.24 27.74
N PRO A 141 8.52 0.99 28.81
CA PRO A 141 7.68 2.03 29.41
C PRO A 141 8.50 3.02 30.25
N LYS A 142 8.05 4.28 30.29
CA LYS A 142 8.57 5.34 31.14
C LYS A 142 7.42 6.22 31.65
N GLN A 143 7.40 6.49 32.95
CA GLN A 143 6.49 7.48 33.53
C GLN A 143 7.04 8.89 33.27
N ALA A 144 6.23 9.75 32.67
CA ALA A 144 6.54 11.16 32.52
C ALA A 144 5.25 11.99 32.36
N CYS A 145 5.34 13.26 32.72
CA CYS A 145 4.20 14.19 32.65
C CYS A 145 3.86 14.58 31.20
N VAL A 146 4.86 14.57 30.32
CA VAL A 146 4.75 14.87 28.89
C VAL A 146 5.63 13.90 28.10
N ALA A 147 5.24 13.57 26.87
CA ALA A 147 6.06 12.78 25.96
C ALA A 147 7.40 13.47 25.70
N GLU A 148 8.49 12.72 25.79
CA GLU A 148 9.79 13.14 25.27
C GLU A 148 9.87 12.82 23.76
N THR A 149 10.78 13.46 23.02
CA THR A 149 11.00 13.11 21.61
C THR A 149 11.42 11.64 21.48
N GLY A 150 10.77 10.89 20.58
CA GLY A 150 10.96 9.44 20.44
C GLY A 150 10.16 8.62 21.46
N TRP A 151 9.09 9.18 22.03
CA TRP A 151 8.18 8.48 22.93
C TRP A 151 6.72 8.78 22.57
N VAL A 152 5.86 7.76 22.63
CA VAL A 152 4.43 7.85 22.29
C VAL A 152 3.55 7.21 23.37
N ALA A 153 2.25 7.49 23.35
CA ALA A 153 1.32 7.04 24.40
C ALA A 153 0.76 5.62 24.18
N ASN A 154 0.85 5.11 22.95
CA ASN A 154 0.42 3.74 22.63
C ASN A 154 1.54 2.73 22.97
N ALA A 155 1.16 1.47 23.06
CA ALA A 155 2.06 0.35 23.30
C ALA A 155 1.80 -0.72 22.21
N ASP A 156 1.81 -0.30 20.95
CA ASP A 156 1.45 -1.14 19.81
C ASP A 156 2.56 -1.21 18.77
N ASP A 157 3.81 -1.14 19.20
CA ASP A 157 4.98 -1.53 18.40
C ASP A 157 5.34 -2.99 18.68
N GLY A 158 5.35 -3.83 17.64
CA GLY A 158 5.81 -5.21 17.76
C GLY A 158 7.26 -5.43 17.38
N ASN A 159 7.92 -4.46 16.74
CA ASN A 159 9.34 -4.50 16.40
C ASN A 159 9.92 -3.09 16.18
N ASP A 160 10.50 -2.51 17.24
CA ASP A 160 11.25 -1.25 17.31
C ASP A 160 12.38 -1.02 16.28
N GLY A 161 12.73 -2.04 15.49
CA GLY A 161 13.69 -1.94 14.41
C GLY A 161 13.04 -1.70 13.04
N SER A 162 11.71 -1.67 12.96
CA SER A 162 10.96 -1.74 11.71
C SER A 162 9.63 -0.97 11.77
N ALA A 163 9.64 0.22 11.19
CA ALA A 163 8.46 1.09 11.05
C ALA A 163 7.27 0.48 10.26
N ALA A 164 7.45 -0.72 9.71
CA ALA A 164 6.42 -1.49 9.03
C ALA A 164 5.78 -2.59 9.90
N ALA A 165 6.15 -2.68 11.19
CA ALA A 165 5.77 -3.78 12.07
C ALA A 165 4.91 -3.32 13.25
N TYR A 166 3.59 -3.39 13.07
CA TYR A 166 2.62 -3.00 14.08
C TYR A 166 1.28 -3.72 13.93
N PRO A 167 0.47 -3.84 15.01
CA PRO A 167 -0.86 -4.42 14.97
C PRO A 167 -1.74 -3.89 13.83
N GLY A 168 -2.09 -4.80 12.91
CA GLY A 168 -2.93 -4.50 11.76
C GLY A 168 -2.21 -3.83 10.58
N ALA A 169 -0.88 -3.83 10.54
CA ALA A 169 -0.16 -3.53 9.30
C ALA A 169 -0.51 -4.55 8.20
N ALA A 170 -0.26 -4.19 6.94
CA ALA A 170 -0.36 -5.17 5.87
C ALA A 170 0.90 -6.03 5.87
N GLU A 171 0.71 -7.34 5.92
CA GLU A 171 1.80 -8.30 5.74
C GLU A 171 2.48 -8.10 4.38
N VAL A 172 3.80 -8.30 4.38
CA VAL A 172 4.66 -8.32 3.20
C VAL A 172 5.61 -9.50 3.39
N CYS A 173 5.91 -10.26 2.33
CA CYS A 173 6.86 -11.38 2.48
C CYS A 173 8.32 -10.90 2.53
N ASP A 174 8.68 -10.14 3.55
CA ASP A 174 10.04 -9.65 3.78
C ASP A 174 10.75 -10.38 4.94
N GLY A 175 10.08 -11.37 5.54
CA GLY A 175 10.57 -12.13 6.69
C GLY A 175 10.32 -11.44 8.02
N VAL A 176 9.53 -10.37 8.05
CA VAL A 176 9.07 -9.67 9.25
C VAL A 176 7.59 -10.01 9.48
N ASP A 177 7.22 -10.18 10.75
CA ASP A 177 5.82 -10.18 11.17
C ASP A 177 5.36 -8.72 11.20
N ASN A 178 4.78 -8.25 10.09
CA ASN A 178 4.42 -6.85 9.92
C ASN A 178 3.19 -6.51 10.75
N ASP A 179 2.23 -7.42 10.88
CA ASP A 179 0.99 -7.18 11.62
C ASP A 179 1.06 -7.56 13.09
N CYS A 180 2.20 -8.08 13.54
CA CYS A 180 2.54 -8.43 14.92
C CYS A 180 1.59 -9.46 15.53
N ASP A 181 1.00 -10.33 14.71
CA ASP A 181 0.08 -11.37 15.15
C ASP A 181 0.78 -12.68 15.57
N GLY A 182 2.10 -12.72 15.44
CA GLY A 182 2.96 -13.86 15.75
C GLY A 182 3.21 -14.78 14.56
N LYS A 183 2.74 -14.43 13.35
CA LYS A 183 2.96 -15.19 12.12
C LYS A 183 3.61 -14.33 11.05
N THR A 184 4.89 -14.56 10.83
CA THR A 184 5.66 -13.96 9.73
C THR A 184 5.18 -14.40 8.35
N ASP A 185 5.03 -13.45 7.43
CA ASP A 185 4.74 -13.64 6.01
C ASP A 185 3.47 -14.49 5.76
N ASP A 186 2.40 -14.23 6.51
CA ASP A 186 1.19 -15.08 6.51
C ASP A 186 0.16 -14.74 5.41
N LEU A 187 0.57 -13.90 4.44
CA LEU A 187 -0.19 -13.59 3.24
C LEU A 187 -0.60 -14.82 2.41
N PRO A 188 -1.67 -14.70 1.60
CA PRO A 188 -2.00 -15.70 0.58
C PRO A 188 -0.84 -15.92 -0.40
N LYS A 189 -0.24 -17.12 -0.33
CA LYS A 189 0.86 -17.55 -1.22
C LYS A 189 0.37 -18.11 -2.55
N ILE A 190 -0.91 -17.97 -2.85
CA ILE A 190 -1.48 -18.20 -4.17
C ILE A 190 -2.43 -17.04 -4.48
N ALA A 191 -2.30 -16.49 -5.68
CA ALA A 191 -3.14 -15.37 -6.11
C ALA A 191 -3.37 -15.41 -7.61
N GLY A 192 -4.52 -14.91 -8.03
CA GLY A 192 -4.95 -14.86 -9.41
C GLY A 192 -5.13 -13.42 -9.85
N PHE A 193 -4.69 -13.12 -11.07
CA PHE A 193 -4.64 -11.76 -11.59
C PHE A 193 -5.19 -11.73 -13.01
N ASP A 194 -6.19 -10.87 -13.26
CA ASP A 194 -6.61 -10.51 -14.60
C ASP A 194 -5.73 -9.37 -15.12
N LEU A 195 -4.84 -9.69 -16.06
CA LEU A 195 -3.79 -8.79 -16.51
C LEU A 195 -3.87 -8.60 -18.03
N ALA A 196 -3.64 -7.36 -18.47
CA ALA A 196 -3.37 -7.09 -19.88
C ALA A 196 -2.09 -7.82 -20.31
N TYR A 197 -2.07 -8.41 -21.51
CA TYR A 197 -0.88 -9.14 -21.99
C TYR A 197 0.38 -8.26 -22.02
N ALA A 198 0.20 -6.96 -22.33
CA ALA A 198 1.28 -5.97 -22.31
C ALA A 198 1.89 -5.72 -20.92
N ALA A 199 1.16 -6.03 -19.83
CA ALA A 199 1.68 -5.94 -18.46
C ALA A 199 2.54 -7.15 -18.06
N VAL A 200 2.56 -8.21 -18.89
CA VAL A 200 3.25 -9.47 -18.63
C VAL A 200 4.25 -9.76 -19.76
N PRO A 201 5.21 -8.88 -20.08
CA PRO A 201 6.16 -9.12 -21.17
C PRO A 201 6.98 -10.40 -20.91
N PRO A 202 7.33 -11.19 -21.95
CA PRO A 202 7.09 -10.97 -23.37
C PRO A 202 5.73 -11.52 -23.89
N CYS A 203 4.74 -11.75 -23.04
CA CYS A 203 3.48 -12.41 -23.39
C CYS A 203 2.74 -11.77 -24.57
N THR A 204 2.33 -12.61 -25.53
CA THR A 204 1.43 -12.26 -26.63
C THR A 204 0.36 -13.33 -26.83
N THR A 205 -0.80 -12.97 -27.39
CA THR A 205 -1.90 -13.91 -27.68
C THR A 205 -1.53 -15.02 -28.68
N SER A 206 -0.51 -14.77 -29.50
CA SER A 206 -0.01 -15.73 -30.51
C SER A 206 1.12 -16.63 -30.01
N ASP A 207 1.74 -16.34 -28.86
CA ASP A 207 2.90 -17.08 -28.35
C ASP A 207 2.69 -17.49 -26.90
N MET A 208 2.21 -18.72 -26.70
CA MET A 208 2.01 -19.27 -25.36
C MET A 208 3.31 -19.48 -24.58
N ALA A 209 4.45 -19.74 -25.24
CA ALA A 209 5.72 -19.87 -24.53
C ALA A 209 6.14 -18.52 -23.92
N SER A 210 5.95 -17.42 -24.67
CA SER A 210 6.21 -16.08 -24.16
C SER A 210 5.39 -15.76 -22.91
N CYS A 211 4.13 -16.19 -22.87
CA CYS A 211 3.25 -15.96 -21.72
C CYS A 211 3.59 -16.82 -20.51
N LYS A 212 4.01 -18.08 -20.71
CA LYS A 212 4.49 -18.93 -19.61
C LYS A 212 5.70 -18.31 -18.92
N ARG A 213 6.66 -17.81 -19.70
CA ARG A 213 7.84 -17.09 -19.18
C ARG A 213 7.43 -15.78 -18.50
N GLY A 214 6.65 -14.96 -19.19
CA GLY A 214 6.21 -13.67 -18.67
C GLY A 214 5.45 -13.81 -17.36
N ALA A 215 4.59 -14.83 -17.22
CA ALA A 215 3.86 -15.10 -15.99
C ALA A 215 4.81 -15.37 -14.81
N HIS A 216 5.83 -16.22 -15.00
CA HIS A 216 6.83 -16.48 -13.98
C HIS A 216 7.56 -15.21 -13.54
N GLU A 217 8.10 -14.47 -14.51
CA GLU A 217 8.89 -13.26 -14.26
C GLU A 217 8.05 -12.17 -13.60
N TRP A 218 6.81 -11.99 -14.07
CA TRP A 218 5.87 -11.03 -13.51
C TRP A 218 5.50 -11.37 -12.06
N CYS A 219 5.17 -12.63 -11.78
CA CYS A 219 4.80 -13.05 -10.42
C CYS A 219 5.93 -12.79 -9.42
N ARG A 220 7.18 -13.13 -9.78
CA ARG A 220 8.35 -12.87 -8.94
C ARG A 220 8.65 -11.39 -8.75
N ALA A 221 8.37 -10.56 -9.75
CA ALA A 221 8.51 -9.12 -9.65
C ALA A 221 7.38 -8.48 -8.84
N LYS A 222 6.21 -9.12 -8.78
CA LYS A 222 5.03 -8.57 -8.11
C LYS A 222 5.13 -8.62 -6.60
N SER A 223 5.69 -9.69 -6.05
CA SER A 223 5.92 -9.85 -4.62
C SER A 223 6.97 -10.93 -4.37
N SER A 224 7.79 -10.73 -3.34
CA SER A 224 8.69 -11.74 -2.78
C SER A 224 7.96 -12.98 -2.28
N CYS A 225 6.64 -12.89 -2.00
CA CYS A 225 5.80 -14.03 -1.64
C CYS A 225 5.71 -15.08 -2.76
N PHE A 226 5.89 -14.68 -4.01
CA PHE A 226 5.70 -15.57 -5.15
C PHE A 226 7.05 -16.06 -5.68
N THR A 227 7.22 -17.38 -5.66
CA THR A 227 8.37 -18.04 -6.28
C THR A 227 8.24 -18.12 -7.80
N GLY A 228 7.00 -18.02 -8.31
CA GLY A 228 6.71 -18.10 -9.74
C GLY A 228 5.22 -18.05 -10.03
N GLY A 229 4.84 -18.48 -11.23
CA GLY A 229 3.46 -18.49 -11.66
C GLY A 229 3.25 -19.11 -13.03
N PHE A 230 2.00 -19.16 -13.46
CA PHE A 230 1.61 -19.74 -14.73
C PHE A 230 0.38 -19.05 -15.32
N GLY A 231 0.22 -19.21 -16.63
CA GLY A 231 -0.91 -18.68 -17.35
C GLY A 231 -0.55 -18.20 -18.76
N PRO A 232 -1.50 -17.55 -19.45
CA PRO A 232 -2.88 -17.36 -19.01
C PRO A 232 -3.65 -18.69 -18.98
N VAL A 233 -4.46 -18.87 -17.93
CA VAL A 233 -5.36 -20.02 -17.78
C VAL A 233 -6.76 -19.73 -18.32
N GLU A 234 -7.11 -18.47 -18.48
CA GLU A 234 -8.27 -17.99 -19.23
C GLU A 234 -7.80 -16.88 -20.18
N LEU A 235 -8.34 -16.86 -21.40
CA LEU A 235 -8.04 -15.83 -22.38
C LEU A 235 -9.22 -14.88 -22.55
N GLY A 236 -8.92 -13.60 -22.43
CA GLY A 236 -9.71 -12.51 -22.98
C GLY A 236 -9.06 -11.91 -24.24
N PRO A 237 -9.73 -10.98 -24.92
CA PRO A 237 -9.24 -10.37 -26.16
C PRO A 237 -7.97 -9.54 -25.96
N SER A 238 -7.81 -8.92 -24.79
CA SER A 238 -6.67 -8.03 -24.46
C SER A 238 -5.99 -8.38 -23.13
N ASN A 239 -6.60 -9.29 -22.37
CA ASN A 239 -6.22 -9.68 -21.03
C ASN A 239 -6.26 -11.19 -20.87
N GLY A 240 -5.53 -11.71 -19.91
CA GLY A 240 -5.57 -13.12 -19.52
C GLY A 240 -5.52 -13.27 -18.01
N TYR A 241 -6.02 -14.42 -17.52
CA TYR A 241 -5.97 -14.74 -16.11
C TYR A 241 -4.69 -15.52 -15.77
N PHE A 242 -3.85 -14.96 -14.91
CA PHE A 242 -2.57 -15.53 -14.49
C PHE A 242 -2.61 -15.91 -13.02
N VAL A 243 -1.84 -16.93 -12.64
CA VAL A 243 -1.80 -17.44 -11.26
C VAL A 243 -0.37 -17.41 -10.76
N CYS A 244 -0.14 -16.72 -9.65
CA CYS A 244 1.13 -16.71 -8.93
C CYS A 244 1.10 -17.71 -7.77
N ILE A 245 2.25 -18.35 -7.53
CA ILE A 245 2.43 -19.39 -6.52
C ILE A 245 3.71 -19.09 -5.72
N GLY A 246 3.59 -19.13 -4.40
CA GLY A 246 4.64 -19.04 -3.40
C GLY A 246 5.00 -20.38 -2.76
N ASP A 247 5.89 -20.34 -1.76
CA ASP A 247 6.39 -21.51 -0.98
C ASP A 247 6.73 -22.74 -1.83
N SER A 248 7.19 -22.50 -3.06
CA SER A 248 7.49 -23.54 -4.03
C SER A 248 8.97 -23.47 -4.38
N THR A 249 9.54 -24.56 -4.89
CA THR A 249 10.98 -24.62 -5.13
C THR A 249 11.28 -24.49 -6.61
N LEU A 250 12.00 -23.43 -7.00
CA LEU A 250 12.66 -23.41 -8.31
C LEU A 250 13.80 -24.42 -8.28
N THR A 251 13.69 -25.44 -9.12
CA THR A 251 14.66 -26.53 -9.14
C THR A 251 14.80 -27.14 -10.53
N GLY A 252 15.76 -28.04 -10.63
CA GLY A 252 16.07 -28.82 -11.80
C GLY A 252 16.76 -28.03 -12.91
N GLY A 253 17.09 -28.75 -13.97
CA GLY A 253 17.70 -28.20 -15.17
C GLY A 253 17.18 -28.89 -16.42
N PHE A 254 17.64 -28.43 -17.58
CA PHE A 254 17.23 -29.00 -18.86
C PHE A 254 17.49 -30.51 -18.95
N SER A 255 18.58 -30.98 -18.35
CA SER A 255 18.90 -32.41 -18.28
C SER A 255 17.85 -33.25 -17.56
N ASP A 256 17.21 -32.72 -16.51
CA ASP A 256 16.14 -33.43 -15.80
C ASP A 256 14.89 -33.57 -16.70
N VAL A 257 14.58 -32.52 -17.45
CA VAL A 257 13.43 -32.46 -18.38
C VAL A 257 13.65 -33.44 -19.54
N VAL A 258 14.82 -33.39 -20.19
CA VAL A 258 15.18 -34.30 -21.28
C VAL A 258 15.23 -35.75 -20.80
N ALA A 259 15.75 -36.01 -19.60
CA ALA A 259 15.77 -37.36 -19.03
C ALA A 259 14.35 -37.91 -18.78
N ALA A 260 13.41 -37.05 -18.39
CA ALA A 260 12.02 -37.43 -18.16
C ALA A 260 11.21 -37.62 -19.46
N GLN A 261 11.56 -36.91 -20.53
CA GLN A 261 10.97 -37.06 -21.85
C GLN A 261 11.94 -36.53 -22.93
N PRO A 262 12.67 -37.41 -23.64
CA PRO A 262 13.66 -37.02 -24.65
C PRO A 262 13.07 -36.21 -25.82
N ALA A 263 11.76 -36.33 -26.04
CA ALA A 263 11.05 -35.56 -27.06
C ALA A 263 10.92 -34.06 -26.73
N CYS A 264 11.15 -33.61 -25.49
CA CYS A 264 11.44 -32.19 -25.25
C CYS A 264 12.94 -31.93 -25.39
N SER A 265 13.38 -31.78 -26.63
CA SER A 265 14.80 -31.75 -27.01
C SER A 265 15.43 -30.35 -27.09
N ASP A 266 14.64 -29.28 -27.13
CA ASP A 266 15.14 -27.91 -27.23
C ASP A 266 14.08 -26.84 -26.88
N ASP A 267 14.52 -25.58 -26.98
CA ASP A 267 13.78 -24.42 -26.51
C ASP A 267 12.52 -24.09 -27.32
N SER A 268 12.48 -24.48 -28.59
CA SER A 268 11.31 -24.26 -29.42
C SER A 268 10.08 -25.05 -28.96
N LEU A 269 10.26 -26.08 -28.13
CA LEU A 269 9.21 -27.00 -27.70
C LEU A 269 8.58 -26.64 -26.35
N ALA A 270 9.02 -25.60 -25.64
CA ALA A 270 8.46 -25.24 -24.33
C ALA A 270 6.98 -24.82 -24.35
N SER A 271 6.48 -24.35 -25.50
CA SER A 271 5.05 -24.10 -25.68
C SER A 271 4.24 -25.38 -25.80
N ARG A 272 4.89 -26.51 -26.10
CA ARG A 272 4.27 -27.79 -26.44
C ARG A 272 4.04 -28.64 -25.19
N ARG A 273 2.95 -29.41 -25.17
CA ARG A 273 2.57 -30.31 -24.07
C ARG A 273 3.58 -31.42 -23.83
N VAL A 274 4.30 -31.86 -24.86
CA VAL A 274 5.41 -32.82 -24.68
C VAL A 274 6.41 -32.32 -23.63
N CYS A 275 6.64 -31.01 -23.58
CA CYS A 275 7.56 -30.41 -22.65
C CYS A 275 6.93 -30.10 -21.28
N GLU A 276 5.64 -29.81 -21.25
CA GLU A 276 4.91 -29.74 -19.97
C GLU A 276 4.84 -31.12 -19.28
N SER A 277 4.59 -32.19 -20.04
CA SER A 277 4.68 -33.57 -19.55
C SER A 277 6.07 -33.89 -19.04
N ALA A 278 7.11 -33.47 -19.77
CA ALA A 278 8.50 -33.63 -19.35
C ALA A 278 8.75 -32.99 -17.97
N VAL A 279 8.29 -31.75 -17.79
CA VAL A 279 8.42 -31.02 -16.52
C VAL A 279 7.60 -31.67 -15.41
N HIS A 280 6.35 -32.06 -15.68
CA HIS A 280 5.51 -32.78 -14.73
C HIS A 280 6.22 -34.04 -14.21
N ARG A 281 6.75 -34.87 -15.11
CA ARG A 281 7.50 -36.09 -14.77
C ARG A 281 8.80 -35.79 -14.03
N ALA A 282 9.56 -34.77 -14.46
CA ALA A 282 10.79 -34.36 -13.79
C ALA A 282 10.53 -33.94 -12.33
N GLY A 283 9.43 -33.21 -12.08
CA GLY A 283 8.97 -32.89 -10.72
C GLY A 283 8.63 -34.14 -9.91
N ARG A 284 7.85 -35.07 -10.47
CA ARG A 284 7.48 -36.33 -9.79
C ARG A 284 8.69 -37.21 -9.49
N ASN A 285 9.67 -37.29 -10.39
CA ASN A 285 10.92 -38.03 -10.18
C ASN A 285 11.75 -37.46 -9.01
N LYS A 286 11.57 -36.18 -8.68
CA LYS A 286 12.19 -35.53 -7.51
C LYS A 286 11.31 -35.57 -6.25
N GLY A 287 10.19 -36.30 -6.27
CA GLY A 287 9.30 -36.50 -5.11
C GLY A 287 8.20 -35.43 -4.94
N PHE A 288 8.03 -34.53 -5.90
CA PHE A 288 6.98 -33.51 -5.87
C PHE A 288 5.67 -34.03 -6.46
N ALA A 289 4.56 -33.33 -6.19
CA ALA A 289 3.27 -33.69 -6.77
C ALA A 289 3.24 -33.40 -8.27
N SER A 290 3.85 -32.29 -8.69
CA SER A 290 4.09 -31.95 -10.08
C SER A 290 5.14 -30.83 -10.19
N ALA A 291 5.36 -30.29 -11.38
CA ALA A 291 6.10 -29.07 -11.60
C ALA A 291 5.51 -28.26 -12.77
N ILE A 292 5.86 -26.98 -12.82
CA ILE A 292 5.48 -26.05 -13.90
C ILE A 292 6.74 -25.47 -14.51
N LEU A 293 6.80 -25.39 -15.84
CA LEU A 293 7.89 -24.71 -16.53
C LEU A 293 7.89 -23.21 -16.18
N GLN A 294 9.04 -22.64 -15.80
CA GLN A 294 9.11 -21.24 -15.35
C GLN A 294 10.07 -20.40 -16.17
N LYS A 295 11.29 -20.90 -16.35
CA LYS A 295 12.32 -20.22 -17.11
C LYS A 295 12.88 -21.17 -18.14
N HIS A 296 13.11 -20.62 -19.31
CA HIS A 296 13.35 -21.42 -20.48
C HIS A 296 14.26 -20.66 -21.44
N ALA A 297 15.55 -20.64 -21.16
CA ALA A 297 16.53 -20.19 -22.15
C ALA A 297 17.37 -21.42 -22.55
N PRO A 298 18.04 -21.42 -23.72
CA PRO A 298 18.87 -22.52 -24.18
C PRO A 298 19.92 -23.03 -23.16
N SER A 299 20.18 -22.29 -22.07
CA SER A 299 21.07 -22.65 -20.96
C SER A 299 20.49 -22.42 -19.55
N ASP A 300 19.20 -22.09 -19.39
CA ASP A 300 18.62 -21.70 -18.08
C ASP A 300 17.18 -22.22 -17.92
N TRP A 301 17.00 -23.52 -18.16
CA TRP A 301 15.75 -24.21 -17.89
C TRP A 301 15.59 -24.41 -16.40
N THR A 302 14.50 -23.89 -15.85
CA THR A 302 14.08 -24.21 -14.48
C THR A 302 12.58 -24.46 -14.44
N PHE A 303 12.17 -25.30 -13.50
CA PHE A 303 10.78 -25.54 -13.22
C PHE A 303 10.46 -25.28 -11.75
N LEU A 304 9.24 -24.83 -11.52
CA LEU A 304 8.67 -24.69 -10.20
C LEU A 304 8.15 -26.04 -9.76
N ALA A 305 8.85 -26.70 -8.86
CA ALA A 305 8.38 -27.94 -8.27
C ALA A 305 7.30 -27.65 -7.22
N LEU A 306 6.17 -28.35 -7.33
CA LEU A 306 5.00 -28.13 -6.48
C LEU A 306 4.85 -29.29 -5.49
N PRO A 307 4.94 -29.03 -4.18
CA PRO A 307 4.70 -30.07 -3.17
C PRO A 307 3.24 -30.50 -3.13
N ALA A 308 2.95 -31.65 -2.53
CA ALA A 308 1.57 -32.15 -2.37
C ALA A 308 0.67 -31.23 -1.52
N ALA A 309 1.28 -30.35 -0.72
CA ALA A 309 0.60 -29.28 -0.01
C ALA A 309 -0.03 -28.25 -0.96
N HIS A 310 0.57 -28.00 -2.14
CA HIS A 310 0.13 -26.96 -3.07
C HIS A 310 -0.51 -27.50 -4.34
N ALA A 311 -0.24 -28.75 -4.71
CA ALA A 311 -0.73 -29.31 -5.95
C ALA A 311 -1.26 -30.74 -5.79
N GLN A 312 -2.29 -31.06 -6.56
CA GLN A 312 -2.88 -32.38 -6.64
C GLN A 312 -3.07 -32.80 -8.11
N PRO A 313 -2.37 -33.83 -8.59
CA PRO A 313 -2.63 -34.44 -9.88
C PRO A 313 -3.98 -35.16 -9.88
N PHE A 314 -4.74 -35.00 -10.97
CA PHE A 314 -5.91 -35.79 -11.28
C PHE A 314 -5.58 -36.65 -12.49
N ASP A 315 -5.18 -37.89 -12.20
CA ASP A 315 -4.83 -38.89 -13.19
C ASP A 315 -6.07 -39.69 -13.64
N GLY A 316 -6.07 -40.16 -14.89
CA GLY A 316 -7.12 -41.06 -15.40
C GLY A 316 -8.44 -40.39 -15.78
N LEU A 317 -8.44 -39.07 -16.00
CA LEU A 317 -9.58 -38.40 -16.63
C LEU A 317 -9.69 -38.83 -18.09
N VAL A 318 -10.87 -38.68 -18.69
CA VAL A 318 -11.08 -38.86 -20.12
C VAL A 318 -11.26 -37.50 -20.80
N TRP A 319 -11.00 -37.42 -22.11
CA TRP A 319 -11.11 -36.17 -22.86
C TRP A 319 -12.46 -35.46 -22.69
N SER A 320 -13.56 -36.20 -22.56
CA SER A 320 -14.89 -35.62 -22.34
C SER A 320 -15.00 -34.85 -21.02
N ASP A 321 -14.21 -35.20 -20.00
CA ASP A 321 -14.18 -34.45 -18.74
C ASP A 321 -13.68 -33.02 -18.97
N LEU A 322 -12.67 -32.84 -19.83
CA LEU A 322 -12.14 -31.51 -20.20
C LEU A 322 -12.98 -30.83 -21.27
N THR A 323 -13.45 -31.55 -22.30
CA THR A 323 -14.32 -30.99 -23.34
C THR A 323 -15.61 -30.43 -22.74
N SER A 324 -16.12 -31.02 -21.65
CA SER A 324 -17.29 -30.48 -20.93
C SER A 324 -17.04 -29.13 -20.26
N LYS A 325 -15.77 -28.78 -19.98
CA LYS A 325 -15.35 -27.51 -19.38
C LYS A 325 -15.01 -26.46 -20.43
N HIS A 326 -14.49 -26.89 -21.57
CA HIS A 326 -14.28 -26.06 -22.75
C HIS A 326 -14.35 -26.92 -24.02
N GLY A 327 -15.30 -26.62 -24.92
CA GLY A 327 -15.58 -27.46 -26.09
C GLY A 327 -14.41 -27.59 -27.09
N GLY A 328 -13.45 -26.67 -27.02
CA GLY A 328 -12.22 -26.71 -27.81
C GLY A 328 -11.14 -27.66 -27.29
N CYS A 329 -11.17 -28.06 -26.01
CA CYS A 329 -10.19 -28.98 -25.46
C CYS A 329 -10.54 -30.44 -25.79
N LYS A 330 -9.79 -31.04 -26.70
CA LYS A 330 -9.98 -32.40 -27.22
C LYS A 330 -8.65 -32.99 -27.68
N LEU A 331 -8.62 -34.29 -27.92
CA LEU A 331 -7.49 -34.99 -28.53
C LEU A 331 -7.05 -34.30 -29.83
N GLY A 332 -5.75 -34.06 -29.98
CA GLY A 332 -5.13 -33.30 -31.08
C GLY A 332 -5.13 -31.78 -30.91
N ALA A 333 -5.78 -31.25 -29.87
CA ALA A 333 -5.79 -29.84 -29.51
C ALA A 333 -5.19 -29.62 -28.11
N GLU A 334 -4.31 -30.50 -27.65
CA GLU A 334 -3.79 -30.48 -26.28
C GLU A 334 -3.03 -29.19 -26.01
N ASP A 335 -2.24 -28.71 -26.97
CA ASP A 335 -1.48 -27.45 -26.90
C ASP A 335 -2.35 -26.19 -27.01
N SER A 336 -3.67 -26.33 -27.11
CA SER A 336 -4.56 -25.17 -27.22
C SER A 336 -4.71 -24.44 -25.90
N TRP A 337 -4.95 -23.14 -26.00
CA TRP A 337 -5.43 -22.32 -24.89
C TRP A 337 -6.75 -22.84 -24.29
N ASP A 338 -7.60 -23.44 -25.14
CA ASP A 338 -8.85 -24.07 -24.72
C ASP A 338 -8.61 -25.17 -23.67
N CYS A 339 -7.49 -25.91 -23.78
CA CYS A 339 -7.13 -26.90 -22.77
C CYS A 339 -6.56 -26.31 -21.48
N ASN A 340 -5.94 -25.12 -21.52
CA ASN A 340 -5.61 -24.39 -20.28
C ASN A 340 -6.90 -24.00 -19.55
N ALA A 341 -7.87 -23.41 -20.27
CA ALA A 341 -9.16 -23.03 -19.71
C ALA A 341 -9.95 -24.24 -19.20
N ALA A 342 -9.98 -25.34 -19.96
CA ALA A 342 -10.62 -26.56 -19.51
C ALA A 342 -10.02 -27.11 -18.22
N SER A 343 -8.69 -27.13 -18.11
CA SER A 343 -7.97 -27.61 -16.92
C SER A 343 -8.25 -26.72 -15.70
N HIS A 344 -8.20 -25.40 -15.89
CA HIS A 344 -8.54 -24.42 -14.86
C HIS A 344 -9.97 -24.60 -14.36
N ARG A 345 -10.95 -24.61 -15.26
CA ARG A 345 -12.38 -24.78 -14.93
C ARG A 345 -12.68 -26.15 -14.33
N PHE A 346 -11.97 -27.21 -14.75
CA PHE A 346 -12.06 -28.51 -14.11
C PHE A 346 -11.66 -28.41 -12.64
N CYS A 347 -10.49 -27.82 -12.36
CA CYS A 347 -9.97 -27.68 -11.00
C CYS A 347 -10.85 -26.78 -10.12
N LEU A 348 -11.35 -25.66 -10.65
CA LEU A 348 -12.35 -24.84 -9.97
C LEU A 348 -13.58 -25.68 -9.57
N SER A 349 -14.07 -26.55 -10.47
CA SER A 349 -15.22 -27.42 -10.16
C SER A 349 -14.94 -28.51 -9.11
N LYS A 350 -13.66 -28.69 -8.73
CA LYS A 350 -13.23 -29.58 -7.65
C LYS A 350 -12.90 -28.82 -6.35
N GLY A 351 -13.09 -27.50 -6.33
CA GLY A 351 -12.81 -26.65 -5.16
C GLY A 351 -11.35 -26.23 -5.02
N PHE A 352 -10.55 -26.35 -6.08
CA PHE A 352 -9.16 -25.86 -6.12
C PHE A 352 -9.12 -24.43 -6.64
N PHE A 353 -8.05 -23.69 -6.34
CA PHE A 353 -7.88 -22.30 -6.77
C PHE A 353 -7.75 -22.17 -8.29
N SER A 354 -6.99 -23.07 -8.92
CA SER A 354 -6.78 -23.12 -10.36
C SER A 354 -6.24 -24.49 -10.78
N GLY A 355 -5.87 -24.64 -12.04
CA GLY A 355 -5.16 -25.82 -12.53
C GLY A 355 -4.55 -25.63 -13.90
N TYR A 356 -3.64 -26.53 -14.23
CA TYR A 356 -2.95 -26.57 -15.51
C TYR A 356 -2.90 -28.00 -16.07
N GLY A 357 -2.74 -28.08 -17.38
CA GLY A 357 -2.73 -29.33 -18.11
C GLY A 357 -3.06 -29.10 -19.58
N SER A 358 -3.04 -30.13 -20.41
CA SER A 358 -2.83 -31.55 -20.07
C SER A 358 -1.38 -31.89 -19.72
N VAL A 359 -1.13 -32.47 -18.55
CA VAL A 359 0.23 -32.84 -18.12
C VAL A 359 0.63 -34.26 -18.52
N GLU A 360 -0.34 -35.15 -18.71
CA GLU A 360 -0.16 -36.47 -19.29
C GLU A 360 -1.38 -36.75 -20.17
N TYR A 361 -1.20 -37.46 -21.28
CA TYR A 361 -2.31 -37.79 -22.15
C TYR A 361 -1.99 -38.93 -23.11
N ASN A 362 -3.05 -39.60 -23.57
CA ASN A 362 -3.03 -40.52 -24.69
C ASN A 362 -4.38 -40.41 -25.44
N THR A 363 -4.66 -41.38 -26.32
CA THR A 363 -5.90 -41.39 -27.12
C THR A 363 -7.18 -41.49 -26.30
N VAL A 364 -7.09 -41.90 -25.03
CA VAL A 364 -8.23 -42.14 -24.13
C VAL A 364 -8.17 -41.18 -22.94
N ASN A 365 -7.04 -41.19 -22.23
CA ASN A 365 -6.89 -40.54 -20.94
C ASN A 365 -6.15 -39.22 -21.04
N VAL A 366 -6.43 -38.35 -20.08
CA VAL A 366 -5.77 -37.07 -19.87
C VAL A 366 -5.60 -36.84 -18.36
N SER A 367 -4.50 -36.19 -17.97
CA SER A 367 -4.25 -35.76 -16.59
C SER A 367 -4.13 -34.24 -16.52
N VAL A 368 -4.62 -33.68 -15.42
CA VAL A 368 -4.46 -32.25 -15.07
C VAL A 368 -3.91 -32.15 -13.66
N VAL A 369 -3.35 -30.99 -13.32
CA VAL A 369 -2.89 -30.70 -11.96
C VAL A 369 -3.66 -29.51 -11.43
N CYS A 370 -4.30 -29.69 -10.28
CA CYS A 370 -5.01 -28.63 -9.60
C CYS A 370 -4.14 -28.04 -8.49
N VAL A 371 -4.12 -26.71 -8.38
CA VAL A 371 -3.37 -25.96 -7.37
C VAL A 371 -4.32 -25.50 -6.26
N LYS A 372 -3.88 -25.66 -5.01
CA LYS A 372 -4.68 -25.40 -3.81
C LYS A 372 -4.57 -23.95 -3.38
#